data_AF-A9G0I5-F1
#
_entry.id   AF-A9G0I5-F1
#
_cell.length_a   1.000
_cell.length_b   1.000
_cell.length_c   1.000
_cell.angle_alpha   90.00
_cell.angle_beta   90.00
_cell.angle_gamma   90.00
#
_symmetry.space_group_name_H-M   'P 1'
#
loop_
_entity.id
_entity.type
_entity.pdbx_description
1 polymer ?
#
loop_
_entity_poly.entity_id
_entity_poly.type
_entity_poly.pdbx_seq_one_letter_code
_entity_poly.pdbx_strand_id
1 'polypeptide(L)'
;MSAALRRALGIPLVSLLALAGCGSSLPLPPTGPHLPSETTVVVPYPPPPARVEIISPSERPGDVWIDGEWQWRSRRWAWQQGRWEPVPPGAYFAPATTVRRADGSLVWFAGVWHLPGKK
;
A
#
# COMPACT_ATOMS: atom_id res chain seq x y z
N MET A 1 36.54 4.48 -59.86
CA MET A 1 35.66 3.30 -59.76
C MET A 1 35.68 2.81 -58.32
N SER A 2 34.57 2.26 -57.83
CA SER A 2 34.32 1.69 -56.49
C SER A 2 33.69 2.62 -55.44
N ALA A 3 32.40 2.85 -55.69
CA ALA A 3 31.23 2.88 -54.80
C ALA A 3 31.41 3.00 -53.28
N ALA A 4 30.69 4.00 -52.75
CA ALA A 4 30.26 4.12 -51.37
C ALA A 4 29.34 2.95 -50.96
N LEU A 5 29.47 2.49 -49.71
CA LEU A 5 28.41 1.72 -49.06
C LEU A 5 28.21 2.23 -47.64
N ARG A 6 27.43 3.32 -47.52
CA ARG A 6 26.86 3.74 -46.24
C ARG A 6 25.79 2.72 -45.89
N ARG A 7 26.09 1.79 -44.98
CA ARG A 7 25.07 0.93 -44.39
C ARG A 7 24.21 1.79 -43.46
N ALA A 8 23.14 2.36 -44.01
CA ALA A 8 22.05 2.91 -43.22
C ALA A 8 21.36 1.73 -42.52
N LEU A 9 21.78 1.44 -41.30
CA LEU A 9 21.02 0.61 -40.37
C LEU A 9 19.79 1.43 -39.94
N GLY A 10 18.74 1.37 -40.75
CA GLY A 10 17.42 1.87 -40.38
C GLY A 10 16.89 1.04 -39.23
N ILE A 11 16.92 1.60 -38.02
CA ILE A 11 16.25 1.03 -36.85
C ILE A 11 14.74 1.09 -37.17
N PRO A 12 14.00 -0.04 -37.18
CA PRO A 12 12.58 -0.02 -37.50
C PRO A 12 11.82 0.80 -36.45
N LEU A 13 11.16 1.87 -36.91
CA LEU A 13 10.37 2.84 -36.14
C LEU A 13 9.03 2.26 -35.61
N VAL A 14 8.99 0.99 -35.22
CA VAL A 14 7.71 0.28 -34.97
C VAL A 14 7.74 -0.49 -33.65
N SER A 15 8.17 0.13 -32.54
CA SER A 15 7.99 -0.49 -31.21
C SER A 15 7.82 0.48 -30.03
N LEU A 16 7.54 1.78 -30.25
CA LEU A 16 7.19 2.70 -29.15
C LEU A 16 5.69 2.64 -28.80
N LEU A 17 5.17 1.45 -28.54
CA LEU A 17 3.88 1.35 -27.84
C LEU A 17 4.17 1.44 -26.34
N ALA A 18 4.21 2.67 -25.83
CA ALA A 18 4.35 2.92 -24.40
C ALA A 18 3.21 2.22 -23.67
N LEU A 19 3.55 1.28 -22.78
CA LEU A 19 2.58 0.63 -21.89
C LEU A 19 1.98 1.70 -20.97
N ALA A 20 0.81 2.22 -21.33
CA ALA A 20 -0.01 2.98 -20.41
C ALA A 20 -0.56 2.00 -19.35
N GLY A 21 0.19 1.84 -18.26
CA GLY A 21 -0.23 1.02 -17.14
C GLY A 21 -1.43 1.65 -16.42
N CYS A 22 -2.37 0.82 -15.97
CA CYS A 22 -3.42 1.23 -15.03
C CYS A 22 -2.77 1.50 -13.66
N GLY A 23 -2.20 2.69 -13.49
CA GLY A 23 -1.73 3.19 -12.20
C GLY A 23 -2.77 4.12 -11.60
N SER A 24 -3.09 3.93 -10.31
CA SER A 24 -3.79 4.97 -9.55
C SER A 24 -2.89 6.19 -9.43
N SER A 25 -3.43 7.40 -9.63
CA SER A 25 -2.70 8.65 -9.37
C SER A 25 -2.57 8.94 -7.87
N LEU A 26 -3.21 8.14 -7.02
CA LEU A 26 -3.16 8.29 -5.58
C LEU A 26 -1.83 7.75 -5.05
N PRO A 27 -0.97 8.58 -4.42
CA PRO A 27 0.25 8.10 -3.82
C PRO A 27 -0.07 7.27 -2.57
N LEU A 28 0.37 6.01 -2.58
CA LEU A 28 0.15 5.04 -1.50
C LEU A 28 1.48 4.75 -0.78
N PRO A 29 1.46 4.39 0.51
CA PRO A 29 2.67 3.98 1.22
C PRO A 29 3.25 2.69 0.62
N PRO A 30 4.59 2.47 0.71
CA PRO A 30 5.13 1.13 0.61
C PRO A 30 4.49 0.25 1.68
N THR A 31 3.87 -0.86 1.29
CA THR A 31 3.25 -1.79 2.24
C THR A 31 4.14 -2.99 2.54
N GLY A 32 4.05 -3.53 3.75
CA GLY A 32 4.78 -4.73 4.16
C GLY A 32 4.02 -5.56 5.20
N PRO A 33 4.60 -6.71 5.59
CA PRO A 33 3.96 -7.62 6.54
C PRO A 33 4.04 -7.09 7.98
N HIS A 34 3.10 -7.51 8.82
CA HIS A 34 3.23 -7.36 10.27
C HIS A 34 4.39 -8.23 10.81
N LEU A 35 5.05 -7.72 11.86
CA LEU A 35 6.05 -8.41 12.65
C LEU A 35 5.38 -9.35 13.68
N PRO A 36 5.96 -10.53 13.95
CA PRO A 36 5.43 -11.46 14.95
C PRO A 36 5.43 -10.91 16.39
N SER A 37 6.27 -9.91 16.67
CA SER A 37 6.42 -9.26 17.98
C SER A 37 5.30 -8.24 18.29
N GLU A 38 4.46 -7.92 17.31
CA GLU A 38 3.42 -6.91 17.49
C GLU A 38 2.33 -7.33 18.45
N THR A 39 1.78 -6.32 19.14
CA THR A 39 0.60 -6.53 19.98
C THR A 39 -0.60 -6.79 19.09
N THR A 40 -1.29 -7.89 19.36
CA THR A 40 -2.50 -8.30 18.64
C THR A 40 -3.67 -8.39 19.61
N VAL A 41 -4.89 -8.21 19.09
CA VAL A 41 -6.11 -8.37 19.87
C VAL A 41 -6.90 -9.55 19.35
N VAL A 42 -7.27 -10.48 20.23
CA VAL A 42 -8.19 -11.56 19.87
C VAL A 42 -9.59 -10.97 19.70
N VAL A 43 -10.18 -11.19 18.53
CA VAL A 43 -11.51 -10.69 18.17
C VAL A 43 -12.46 -11.86 17.88
N PRO A 44 -13.75 -11.75 18.23
CA PRO A 44 -14.69 -12.87 18.09
C PRO A 44 -15.20 -13.09 16.65
N TYR A 45 -15.10 -12.08 15.77
CA TYR A 45 -15.59 -12.14 14.39
C TYR A 45 -14.83 -11.14 13.50
N PRO A 46 -14.74 -11.39 12.17
CA PRO A 46 -14.00 -10.52 11.26
C PRO A 46 -14.67 -9.15 11.10
N PRO A 47 -13.93 -8.12 10.63
CA PRO A 47 -14.51 -6.84 10.32
C PRO A 47 -15.52 -6.95 9.17
N PRO A 48 -16.49 -6.01 9.10
CA PRO A 48 -17.30 -5.87 7.89
C PRO A 48 -16.42 -5.53 6.67
N PRO A 49 -16.99 -5.57 5.44
CA PRO A 49 -16.29 -5.07 4.27
C PRO A 49 -15.78 -3.63 4.45
N ALA A 50 -14.65 -3.31 3.83
CA ALA A 50 -14.13 -1.96 3.79
C ALA A 50 -15.14 -0.98 3.17
N ARG A 51 -15.02 0.30 3.53
CA ARG A 51 -15.91 1.35 3.04
C ARG A 51 -15.26 2.11 1.90
N VAL A 52 -16.08 2.55 0.94
CA VAL A 52 -15.65 3.48 -0.09
C VAL A 52 -15.53 4.86 0.54
N GLU A 53 -14.43 5.56 0.22
CA GLU A 53 -14.16 6.92 0.70
C GLU A 53 -13.94 7.86 -0.49
N ILE A 54 -14.38 9.10 -0.33
CA ILE A 54 -14.05 10.18 -1.27
C ILE A 54 -12.79 10.85 -0.74
N ILE A 55 -11.71 10.72 -1.50
CA ILE A 55 -10.40 11.21 -1.09
C ILE A 55 -10.25 12.64 -1.56
N SER A 56 -10.09 13.57 -0.61
CA SER A 56 -9.73 14.96 -0.93
C SER A 56 -8.23 15.05 -1.25
N PRO A 57 -7.79 16.00 -2.09
CA PRO A 57 -6.35 16.19 -2.35
C PRO A 57 -5.55 16.42 -1.08
N SER A 58 -4.29 15.96 -1.06
CA SER A 58 -3.38 16.25 0.04
C SER A 58 -3.08 17.75 0.11
N GLU A 59 -3.00 18.28 1.33
CA GLU A 59 -2.54 19.65 1.59
C GLU A 59 -1.02 19.79 1.49
N ARG A 60 -0.27 18.68 1.62
CA ARG A 60 1.19 18.69 1.71
C ARG A 60 1.82 17.80 0.64
N PRO A 61 2.82 18.31 -0.11
CA PRO A 61 3.58 17.48 -1.04
C PRO A 61 4.31 16.35 -0.31
N GLY A 62 4.24 15.14 -0.87
CA GLY A 62 4.95 13.96 -0.35
C GLY A 62 4.17 13.12 0.68
N ASP A 63 3.01 13.60 1.15
CA ASP A 63 2.11 12.76 1.93
C ASP A 63 1.52 11.64 1.07
N VAL A 64 1.29 10.48 1.69
CA VAL A 64 0.62 9.33 1.09
C VAL A 64 -0.75 9.14 1.72
N TRP A 65 -1.67 8.58 0.94
CA TRP A 65 -2.96 8.20 1.45
C TRP A 65 -2.88 6.84 2.14
N ILE A 66 -3.25 6.80 3.42
CA ILE A 66 -3.54 5.56 4.13
C ILE A 66 -5.03 5.32 4.08
N ASP A 67 -5.44 4.20 3.48
CA ASP A 67 -6.84 3.81 3.41
C ASP A 67 -7.48 3.72 4.79
N GLY A 68 -8.79 3.95 4.84
CA GLY A 68 -9.56 3.74 6.06
C GLY A 68 -9.50 2.28 6.50
N GLU A 69 -9.51 2.10 7.82
CA GLU A 69 -9.30 0.81 8.43
C GLU A 69 -10.28 0.55 9.56
N TRP A 70 -10.59 -0.73 9.75
CA TRP A 70 -11.39 -1.16 10.88
C TRP A 70 -10.53 -1.23 12.14
N GLN A 71 -10.91 -0.45 13.13
CA GLN A 71 -10.32 -0.45 14.46
C GLN A 71 -11.17 -1.30 15.41
N TRP A 72 -10.54 -2.15 16.22
CA TRP A 72 -11.25 -2.84 17.29
C TRP A 72 -11.32 -1.95 18.54
N ARG A 73 -12.47 -1.34 18.81
CA ARG A 73 -12.66 -0.41 19.94
C ARG A 73 -13.93 -0.76 20.71
N SER A 74 -13.87 -0.74 22.04
CA SER A 74 -15.04 -0.99 22.90
C SER A 74 -15.79 -2.27 22.53
N ARG A 75 -15.05 -3.34 22.21
CA ARG A 75 -15.57 -4.66 21.79
C ARG A 75 -16.43 -4.63 20.52
N ARG A 76 -16.17 -3.71 19.60
CA ARG A 76 -16.83 -3.63 18.29
C ARG A 76 -15.87 -3.09 17.23
N TRP A 77 -16.21 -3.34 15.97
CA TRP A 77 -15.55 -2.69 14.83
C TRP A 77 -15.99 -1.24 14.70
N ALA A 78 -15.03 -0.33 14.68
CA ALA A 78 -15.23 1.09 14.41
C ALA A 78 -14.42 1.47 13.17
N TRP A 79 -15.07 2.07 12.18
CA TRP A 79 -14.37 2.55 10.99
C TRP A 79 -13.57 3.79 11.35
N GLN A 80 -12.26 3.74 11.10
CA GLN A 80 -11.43 4.92 11.03
C GLN A 80 -11.33 5.34 9.57
N GLN A 81 -11.70 6.58 9.26
CA GLN A 81 -11.52 7.12 7.92
C GLN A 81 -10.06 7.14 7.53
N GLY A 82 -9.81 6.99 6.23
CA GLY A 82 -8.48 7.13 5.66
C GLY A 82 -7.94 8.55 5.89
N ARG A 83 -6.62 8.69 5.78
CA ARG A 83 -5.96 9.98 6.01
C ARG A 83 -4.70 10.13 5.17
N TRP A 84 -4.35 11.39 4.93
CA TRP A 84 -3.03 11.77 4.45
C TRP A 84 -2.02 11.73 5.59
N GLU A 85 -0.91 11.02 5.39
CA GLU A 85 0.19 10.98 6.34
C GLU A 85 1.55 11.18 5.66
N PRO A 86 2.52 11.84 6.32
CA PRO A 86 3.89 11.88 5.82
C PRO A 86 4.52 10.50 5.92
N VAL A 87 5.31 10.12 4.90
CA VAL A 87 6.05 8.84 4.90
C VAL A 87 7.30 8.98 5.76
N PRO A 88 7.44 8.20 6.86
CA PRO A 88 8.69 8.20 7.60
C PRO A 88 9.85 7.64 6.75
N PRO A 89 11.08 8.20 6.82
CA PRO A 89 12.18 7.77 5.97
C PRO A 89 12.48 6.27 6.08
N GLY A 90 12.44 5.57 4.94
CA GLY A 90 12.73 4.14 4.83
C GLY A 90 11.69 3.23 5.50
N ALA A 91 10.54 3.76 5.90
CA ALA A 91 9.49 2.98 6.54
C ALA A 91 8.56 2.28 5.53
N TYR A 92 7.85 1.27 6.01
CA TYR A 92 6.69 0.70 5.32
C TYR A 92 5.49 0.67 6.25
N PHE A 93 4.29 0.69 5.68
CA PHE A 93 3.04 0.58 6.43
C PHE A 93 2.53 -0.87 6.39
N ALA A 94 2.21 -1.45 7.54
CA ALA A 94 1.50 -2.71 7.65
C ALA A 94 0.01 -2.39 7.90
N PRO A 95 -0.90 -2.61 6.92
CA PRO A 95 -2.30 -2.23 7.04
C PRO A 95 -3.04 -3.08 8.07
N ALA A 96 -4.00 -2.51 8.80
CA ALA A 96 -4.80 -3.27 9.75
C ALA A 96 -5.42 -4.50 9.10
N THR A 97 -5.28 -5.65 9.74
CA THR A 97 -5.73 -6.92 9.18
C THR A 97 -6.17 -7.89 10.27
N THR A 98 -7.05 -8.82 9.91
CA THR A 98 -7.36 -9.97 10.77
C THR A 98 -6.76 -11.23 10.21
N VAL A 99 -6.11 -12.01 11.07
CA VAL A 99 -5.48 -13.29 10.73
C VAL A 99 -6.08 -14.38 11.59
N ARG A 100 -6.49 -15.50 10.98
CA ARG A 100 -6.90 -16.70 11.71
C ARG A 100 -5.67 -17.55 12.00
N ARG A 101 -5.38 -17.79 13.28
CA ARG A 101 -4.24 -18.60 13.74
C ARG A 101 -4.57 -20.08 13.69
N ALA A 102 -3.53 -20.91 13.80
CA ALA A 102 -3.64 -22.37 13.80
C ALA A 102 -4.47 -22.93 14.97
N ASP A 103 -4.51 -22.22 16.10
CA ASP A 103 -5.34 -22.56 17.27
C ASP A 103 -6.83 -22.20 17.09
N GLY A 104 -7.21 -21.66 15.92
CA GLY A 104 -8.57 -21.24 15.60
C GLY A 104 -8.93 -19.85 16.10
N SER A 105 -8.06 -19.17 16.85
CA SER A 105 -8.29 -17.78 17.26
C SER A 105 -8.23 -16.84 16.05
N LEU A 106 -9.13 -15.86 16.03
CA LEU A 106 -9.06 -14.76 15.08
C LEU A 106 -8.42 -13.57 15.79
N VAL A 107 -7.30 -13.09 15.25
CA VAL A 107 -6.59 -11.94 15.81
C VAL A 107 -6.60 -10.78 14.86
N TRP A 108 -6.62 -9.58 15.43
CA TRP A 108 -6.54 -8.32 14.72
C TRP A 108 -5.20 -7.65 15.01
N PHE A 109 -4.57 -7.19 13.93
CA PHE A 109 -3.42 -6.30 13.92
C PHE A 109 -3.90 -4.89 13.56
N ALA A 110 -3.45 -3.90 14.31
CA ALA A 110 -3.69 -2.49 13.99
C ALA A 110 -2.80 -2.04 12.84
N GLY A 111 -3.24 -1.04 12.06
CA GLY A 111 -2.39 -0.41 11.07
C GLY A 111 -1.20 0.28 11.73
N VAL A 112 0.01 0.03 11.23
CA VAL A 112 1.23 0.52 11.88
C VAL A 112 2.36 0.81 10.88
N TRP A 113 3.12 1.88 11.15
CA TRP A 113 4.36 2.17 10.46
C TRP A 113 5.53 1.41 11.07
N HIS A 114 6.26 0.67 10.22
CA HIS A 114 7.53 0.05 10.59
C HIS A 114 8.69 0.87 10.09
N LEU A 115 9.50 1.34 11.03
CA LEU A 115 10.72 2.09 10.76
C LEU A 115 11.89 1.11 10.55
N PRO A 116 12.85 1.47 9.69
CA PRO A 116 14.05 0.65 9.49
C PRO A 116 14.83 0.50 10.81
N GLY A 117 15.29 -0.71 11.11
CA GLY A 117 16.16 -0.99 12.25
C GLY A 117 15.49 -1.14 13.62
N LYS A 118 14.17 -0.92 13.74
CA LYS A 118 13.40 -1.30 14.93
C LYS A 118 12.67 -2.63 14.67
N LYS A 119 12.98 -3.64 15.47
CA LYS A 119 12.35 -4.97 15.49
C LYS A 119 11.36 -5.07 16.65
#